data_AF-A0A1D6E0U9-F1
#
_entry.id   AF-A0A1D6E0U9-F1
#
_cell.length_a   1.000
_cell.length_b   1.000
_cell.length_c   1.000
_cell.angle_alpha   90.00
_cell.angle_beta   90.00
_cell.angle_gamma   90.00
#
_symmetry.space_group_name_H-M   'P 1'
#
loop_
_entity.id
_entity.type
_entity.pdbx_description
1 polymer ?
#
loop_
_entity_poly.entity_id
_entity_poly.type
_entity_poly.pdbx_seq_one_letter_code
_entity_poly.pdbx_strand_id
1 'polypeptide(L)'
;MYDEACSVLEEDGKEHMAFDLYRVAAALYIKMEKYSDVAALFLRLGSAADKCNAINSQCKAYLSAIIIYLYAHDFQQAQKCYNDCSEVQAFLNSGQNRCTTKLLSAYEEGDAEEIKRIAQSSAFNHLDHVVIRLSWKLPTGDL
;
A
#
# COMPACT_ATOMS: atom_id res chain seq x y z
N MET A 1 16.35 -13.91 -1.82
CA MET A 1 15.85 -14.38 -3.13
C MET A 1 14.94 -13.36 -3.82
N TYR A 2 13.72 -13.07 -3.33
CA TYR A 2 12.83 -12.10 -4.01
C TYR A 2 13.37 -10.66 -3.97
N ASP A 3 13.78 -10.18 -2.79
CA ASP A 3 14.38 -8.83 -2.68
C ASP A 3 15.63 -8.66 -3.52
N GLU A 4 16.51 -9.67 -3.54
CA GLU A 4 17.73 -9.68 -4.35
C GLU A 4 17.39 -9.62 -5.84
N ALA A 5 16.40 -10.38 -6.30
CA ALA A 5 15.97 -10.34 -7.69
C ALA A 5 15.29 -9.01 -8.08
N CYS A 6 14.52 -8.39 -7.18
CA CYS A 6 14.03 -7.03 -7.39
C CYS A 6 15.21 -6.05 -7.50
N SER A 7 16.18 -6.12 -6.59
CA SER A 7 17.36 -5.25 -6.62
C SER A 7 18.17 -5.40 -7.90
N VAL A 8 18.39 -6.63 -8.40
CA VAL A 8 19.09 -6.86 -9.67
C VAL A 8 18.34 -6.24 -10.85
N LEU A 9 17.01 -6.36 -10.90
CA LEU A 9 16.22 -5.72 -11.96
C LEU A 9 16.22 -4.19 -11.86
N GLU A 10 16.23 -3.64 -10.65
CA GLU A 10 16.35 -2.20 -10.41
C GLU A 10 17.74 -1.67 -10.80
N GLU A 11 18.81 -2.42 -10.51
CA GLU A 11 20.18 -2.09 -10.92
C GLU A 11 20.36 -2.14 -12.45
N ASP A 12 19.64 -3.05 -13.11
CA ASP A 12 19.60 -3.20 -14.57
C ASP A 12 18.71 -2.16 -15.29
N GLY A 13 18.03 -1.25 -14.56
CA GLY A 13 17.07 -0.29 -15.14
C GLY A 13 15.81 -0.94 -15.71
N LYS A 14 15.46 -2.14 -15.20
CA LYS A 14 14.30 -2.95 -15.58
C LYS A 14 13.24 -2.93 -14.48
N GLU A 15 13.04 -1.78 -13.83
CA GLU A 15 12.11 -1.62 -12.69
C GLU A 15 10.69 -2.11 -13.01
N HIS A 16 10.21 -1.90 -14.23
CA HIS A 16 8.90 -2.41 -14.67
C HIS A 16 8.76 -3.94 -14.57
N MET A 17 9.86 -4.69 -14.77
CA MET A 17 9.89 -6.14 -14.62
C MET A 17 9.86 -6.57 -13.15
N ALA A 18 10.24 -5.68 -12.23
CA ALA A 18 10.22 -5.96 -10.80
C ALA A 18 8.80 -5.86 -10.20
N PHE A 19 7.84 -5.23 -10.87
CA PHE A 19 6.50 -5.00 -10.29
C PHE A 19 5.77 -6.32 -9.97
N ASP A 20 5.80 -7.27 -10.90
CA ASP A 20 5.16 -8.57 -10.67
C ASP A 20 5.90 -9.37 -9.59
N LEU A 21 7.21 -9.21 -9.50
CA LEU A 21 8.02 -9.83 -8.45
C LEU A 21 7.68 -9.27 -7.06
N TYR A 22 7.54 -7.94 -6.95
CA TYR A 22 7.09 -7.28 -5.72
C TYR A 22 5.71 -7.78 -5.28
N ARG A 23 4.75 -7.92 -6.20
CA ARG A 23 3.41 -8.43 -5.90
C ARG A 23 3.42 -9.88 -5.43
N VAL A 24 4.24 -10.73 -6.06
CA VAL A 24 4.41 -12.13 -5.66
C VAL A 24 5.05 -12.22 -4.28
N ALA A 25 6.11 -11.44 -4.03
CA ALA A 25 6.77 -11.36 -2.73
C ALA A 25 5.82 -10.89 -1.63
N ALA A 26 5.05 -9.82 -1.90
CA ALA A 26 4.04 -9.31 -0.98
C ALA A 26 2.99 -10.37 -0.64
N ALA A 27 2.47 -11.10 -1.62
CA ALA A 27 1.51 -12.17 -1.39
C ALA A 27 2.07 -13.31 -0.53
N LEU A 28 3.36 -13.64 -0.68
CA LEU A 28 4.04 -14.62 0.16
C LEU A 28 4.23 -14.10 1.59
N TYR A 29 4.70 -12.86 1.75
CA TYR A 29 4.95 -12.27 3.06
C TYR A 29 3.67 -12.02 3.85
N ILE A 30 2.54 -11.70 3.19
CA ILE A 30 1.22 -11.66 3.82
C ILE A 30 0.85 -13.02 4.42
N LYS A 31 1.13 -14.14 3.72
CA LYS A 31 0.87 -15.49 4.26
C LYS A 31 1.76 -15.84 5.46
N MET A 32 2.90 -15.17 5.58
CA MET A 32 3.83 -15.31 6.71
C MET A 32 3.55 -14.25 7.80
N GLU A 33 2.49 -13.45 7.66
CA GLU A 33 2.10 -12.38 8.59
C GLU A 33 3.19 -11.32 8.80
N LYS A 34 4.08 -11.14 7.82
CA LYS A 34 5.19 -10.18 7.85
C LYS A 34 4.77 -8.79 7.35
N TYR A 35 3.77 -8.18 7.98
CA TYR A 35 3.11 -6.98 7.45
C TYR A 35 4.06 -5.78 7.27
N SER A 36 5.03 -5.58 8.17
CA SER A 36 6.02 -4.52 8.03
C SER A 36 6.89 -4.69 6.77
N ASP A 37 7.29 -5.92 6.47
CA ASP A 37 8.05 -6.24 5.26
C ASP A 37 7.19 -6.06 4.00
N VAL A 38 5.91 -6.43 4.07
CA VAL A 38 4.94 -6.22 2.97
C VAL A 38 4.78 -4.73 2.66
N ALA A 39 4.61 -3.88 3.68
CA ALA A 39 4.51 -2.44 3.48
C ALA A 39 5.78 -1.87 2.86
N ALA A 40 6.96 -2.31 3.31
CA ALA A 40 8.24 -1.91 2.72
C ALA A 40 8.36 -2.33 1.24
N LEU A 41 7.90 -3.53 0.86
CA LEU A 41 7.84 -3.98 -0.53
C LEU A 41 6.96 -3.07 -1.40
N PHE A 42 5.80 -2.64 -0.90
CA PHE A 42 4.93 -1.71 -1.64
C PHE A 42 5.54 -0.30 -1.74
N LEU A 43 6.26 0.17 -0.73
CA LEU A 43 6.99 1.45 -0.83
C LEU A 43 8.10 1.37 -1.89
N ARG A 44 8.84 0.25 -1.94
CA ARG A 44 9.83 -0.01 -3.00
C ARG A 44 9.18 -0.07 -4.38
N LEU A 45 8.05 -0.78 -4.52
CA LEU A 45 7.26 -0.79 -5.76
C LEU A 45 6.86 0.63 -6.17
N GLY A 46 6.41 1.45 -5.22
CA GLY A 46 6.06 2.85 -5.47
C GLY A 46 7.24 3.66 -6.02
N SER A 47 8.44 3.49 -5.44
CA SER A 47 9.68 4.11 -5.95
C SER A 47 10.06 3.61 -7.34
N ALA A 48 9.99 2.30 -7.58
CA ALA A 48 10.23 1.70 -8.90
C ALA A 48 9.21 2.21 -9.95
N ALA A 49 7.95 2.41 -9.55
CA ALA A 49 6.91 2.98 -10.39
C ALA A 49 7.16 4.44 -10.74
N ASP A 50 7.69 5.23 -9.81
CA ASP A 50 8.11 6.62 -10.05
C ASP A 50 9.17 6.69 -11.16
N LYS A 51 10.21 5.86 -11.06
CA LYS A 51 11.30 5.77 -12.07
C LYS A 51 10.80 5.40 -13.47
N CYS A 52 9.72 4.62 -13.55
CA CYS A 52 9.06 4.27 -14.81
C CYS A 52 7.99 5.28 -15.27
N ASN A 53 7.81 6.41 -14.59
CA ASN A 53 6.71 7.37 -14.80
C ASN A 53 5.31 6.73 -14.71
N ALA A 54 5.16 5.66 -13.93
CA ALA A 54 3.93 4.90 -13.76
C ALA A 54 3.11 5.44 -12.57
N ILE A 55 2.65 6.69 -12.66
CA ILE A 55 1.98 7.44 -11.57
C ILE A 55 0.84 6.66 -10.91
N ASN A 56 -0.01 6.02 -11.71
CA ASN A 56 -1.14 5.23 -11.17
C ASN A 56 -0.66 4.05 -10.32
N SER A 57 0.42 3.37 -10.74
CA SER A 57 1.01 2.25 -9.99
C SER A 57 1.67 2.75 -8.71
N GLN A 58 2.39 3.88 -8.77
CA GLN A 58 2.99 4.54 -7.61
C GLN A 58 1.94 4.85 -6.55
N CYS A 59 0.86 5.54 -6.93
CA CYS A 59 -0.19 5.96 -5.99
C CYS A 59 -0.90 4.76 -5.35
N LYS A 60 -1.15 3.70 -6.13
CA LYS A 60 -1.71 2.44 -5.61
C LYS A 60 -0.76 1.76 -4.63
N ALA A 61 0.54 1.76 -4.91
CA ALA A 61 1.54 1.15 -4.03
C ALA A 61 1.59 1.85 -2.66
N TYR A 62 1.57 3.18 -2.64
CA TYR A 62 1.54 3.96 -1.40
C TYR A 62 0.26 3.72 -0.60
N LEU A 63 -0.92 3.71 -1.26
CA LEU A 63 -2.17 3.35 -0.59
C LEU A 63 -2.11 1.92 -0.01
N SER A 64 -1.57 0.97 -0.77
CA SER A 64 -1.39 -0.41 -0.29
C SER A 64 -0.53 -0.47 0.97
N ALA A 65 0.62 0.20 1.01
CA ALA A 65 1.49 0.21 2.19
C ALA A 65 0.77 0.74 3.45
N ILE A 66 -0.03 1.80 3.30
CA ILE A 66 -0.81 2.38 4.41
C ILE A 66 -1.89 1.41 4.89
N ILE A 67 -2.61 0.75 3.97
CA ILE A 67 -3.60 -0.28 4.31
C ILE A 67 -2.96 -1.44 5.09
N ILE A 68 -1.76 -1.85 4.70
CA ILE A 68 -1.04 -2.94 5.36
C ILE A 68 -0.70 -2.57 6.81
N TYR A 69 -0.23 -1.34 7.07
CA TYR A 69 0.02 -0.88 8.45
C TYR A 69 -1.26 -0.80 9.28
N LEU A 70 -2.37 -0.32 8.69
CA LEU A 70 -3.67 -0.30 9.37
C LEU A 70 -4.18 -1.70 9.69
N TYR A 71 -4.00 -2.65 8.77
CA TYR A 71 -4.33 -4.06 9.00
C TYR A 71 -3.51 -4.67 10.13
N ALA A 72 -2.23 -4.31 10.24
CA ALA A 72 -1.34 -4.73 11.32
C ALA A 72 -1.61 -4.00 12.65
N HIS A 73 -2.67 -3.19 12.73
CA HIS A 73 -3.03 -2.35 13.88
C HIS A 73 -1.94 -1.35 14.29
N ASP A 74 -1.05 -0.98 13.36
CA ASP A 74 0.00 0.02 13.57
C ASP A 74 -0.41 1.36 12.97
N PHE A 75 -1.36 2.02 13.64
CA PHE A 75 -1.88 3.31 13.19
C PHE A 75 -0.80 4.40 13.13
N GLN A 76 0.15 4.39 14.07
CA GLN A 76 1.24 5.38 14.10
C GLN A 76 2.14 5.25 12.86
N GLN A 77 2.50 4.03 12.50
CA GLN A 77 3.30 3.79 11.31
C GLN A 77 2.52 4.04 10.01
N ALA A 78 1.21 3.77 9.99
CA ALA A 78 0.33 4.13 8.87
C ALA A 78 0.30 5.65 8.65
N GLN A 79 0.15 6.44 9.71
CA GLN A 79 0.15 7.91 9.65
C GLN A 79 1.50 8.45 9.19
N LYS A 80 2.60 7.90 9.70
CA LYS A 80 3.95 8.26 9.26
C LYS A 80 4.15 7.95 7.77
N CYS A 81 3.78 6.74 7.34
CA CYS A 81 3.84 6.35 5.93
C CYS A 81 3.02 7.29 5.05
N TYR A 82 1.83 7.70 5.49
CA TYR A 82 1.01 8.67 4.78
C TYR A 82 1.70 10.03 4.65
N ASN A 83 2.28 10.55 5.73
CA ASN A 83 2.97 11.84 5.71
C ASN A 83 4.14 11.82 4.72
N ASP A 84 4.97 10.76 4.77
CA ASP A 84 6.10 10.58 3.85
C ASP A 84 5.63 10.49 2.38
N CYS A 85 4.59 9.69 2.10
CA CYS A 85 4.03 9.56 0.75
C CYS A 85 3.36 10.86 0.24
N SER A 86 2.83 11.69 1.14
CA SER A 86 2.16 12.95 0.78
C SER A 86 3.13 14.06 0.35
N GLU A 87 4.43 13.90 0.61
CA GLU A 87 5.46 14.76 0.03
C GLU A 87 5.58 14.59 -1.50
N VAL A 88 5.13 13.44 -2.03
CA VAL A 88 5.10 13.18 -3.46
C VAL A 88 3.87 13.83 -4.09
N GLN A 89 4.08 14.87 -4.89
CA GLN A 89 2.99 15.66 -5.51
C GLN A 89 2.01 14.81 -6.33
N ALA A 90 2.49 13.75 -6.98
CA ALA A 90 1.65 12.82 -7.74
C ALA A 90 0.64 12.09 -6.83
N PHE A 91 1.09 11.62 -5.66
CA PHE A 91 0.21 11.01 -4.67
C PHE A 91 -0.72 12.03 -4.03
N LEU A 92 -0.19 13.19 -3.60
CA LEU A 92 -0.98 14.25 -2.97
C LEU A 92 -2.20 14.68 -3.82
N ASN A 93 -2.04 14.74 -5.14
CA ASN A 93 -3.13 15.13 -6.06
C ASN A 93 -4.03 13.96 -6.50
N SER A 94 -3.75 12.73 -6.05
CA SER A 94 -4.42 11.52 -6.51
C SER A 94 -5.79 11.31 -5.85
N GLY A 95 -6.62 10.47 -6.48
CA GLY A 95 -7.85 9.96 -5.86
C GLY A 95 -7.55 9.07 -4.65
N GLN A 96 -6.43 8.36 -4.65
CA GLN A 96 -5.97 7.52 -3.55
C GLN A 96 -5.71 8.35 -2.30
N ASN A 97 -5.01 9.48 -2.40
CA ASN A 97 -4.77 10.38 -1.27
C ASN A 97 -6.08 10.84 -0.61
N ARG A 98 -7.06 11.30 -1.42
CA ARG A 98 -8.38 11.72 -0.89
C ARG A 98 -9.12 10.60 -0.14
N CYS A 99 -8.92 9.34 -0.54
CA CYS A 99 -9.48 8.19 0.17
C CYS A 99 -8.67 7.88 1.44
N THR A 100 -7.34 7.96 1.37
CA THR A 100 -6.45 7.74 2.51
C THR A 100 -6.70 8.74 3.63
N THR A 101 -6.86 10.04 3.32
CA THR A 101 -7.13 11.05 4.35
C THR A 101 -8.42 10.75 5.10
N LYS A 102 -9.49 10.40 4.39
CA LYS A 102 -10.76 10.00 5.00
C LYS A 102 -10.62 8.74 5.83
N LEU A 103 -9.85 7.76 5.35
CA LEU A 103 -9.61 6.52 6.07
C LEU A 103 -8.90 6.80 7.39
N LEU A 104 -7.81 7.58 7.36
CA LEU A 104 -7.05 7.92 8.55
C LEU A 104 -7.89 8.73 9.56
N SER A 105 -8.65 9.72 9.10
CA SER A 105 -9.58 10.45 9.98
C SER A 105 -10.61 9.54 10.64
N ALA A 106 -11.19 8.59 9.90
CA ALA A 106 -12.12 7.62 10.47
C ALA A 106 -11.47 6.70 11.52
N TYR A 107 -10.19 6.35 11.34
CA TYR A 107 -9.40 5.63 12.36
C TYR A 107 -9.13 6.50 13.60
N GLU A 108 -8.80 7.78 13.43
CA GLU A 108 -8.59 8.71 14.56
C GLU A 108 -9.88 8.91 15.37
N GLU A 109 -11.04 8.96 14.70
CA GLU A 109 -12.36 9.13 15.31
C GLU A 109 -12.94 7.82 15.86
N GLY A 110 -12.35 6.67 15.51
CA GLY A 110 -12.88 5.35 15.89
C GLY A 110 -14.17 4.96 15.16
N ASP A 111 -14.46 5.55 14.01
CA ASP A 111 -15.67 5.28 13.21
C ASP A 111 -15.51 4.01 12.37
N ALA A 112 -15.81 2.87 12.98
CA ALA A 112 -15.71 1.57 12.34
C ALA A 112 -16.59 1.41 11.08
N GLU A 113 -17.74 2.08 11.01
CA GLU A 113 -18.66 1.98 9.87
C GLU A 113 -18.14 2.79 8.68
N GLU A 114 -17.60 3.98 8.93
CA GLU A 114 -16.93 4.78 7.91
C GLU A 114 -15.67 4.08 7.37
N ILE A 115 -14.88 3.42 8.23
CA ILE A 115 -13.72 2.62 7.81
C ILE A 115 -14.15 1.52 6.83
N LYS A 116 -15.18 0.72 7.18
CA LYS A 116 -15.69 -0.35 6.30
C LYS A 116 -16.20 0.21 4.97
N ARG A 117 -16.92 1.33 5.01
CA ARG A 117 -17.46 1.98 3.81
C ARG A 117 -16.35 2.45 2.87
N ILE A 118 -15.30 3.07 3.42
CA ILE A 118 -14.15 3.54 2.63
C ILE A 118 -13.38 2.37 2.02
N ALA A 119 -13.15 1.30 2.80
CA ALA A 119 -12.43 0.12 2.35
C ALA A 119 -13.11 -0.63 1.20
N GLN A 120 -14.42 -0.44 1.00
CA GLN A 120 -15.19 -1.01 -0.11
C GLN A 120 -15.34 -0.05 -1.31
N SER A 121 -14.76 1.15 -1.23
CA SER A 121 -14.86 2.15 -2.31
C SER A 121 -14.05 1.80 -3.55
N SER A 122 -14.36 2.44 -4.68
CA SER A 122 -13.71 2.18 -5.97
C SER A 122 -12.20 2.44 -5.99
N ALA A 123 -11.68 3.28 -5.09
CA ALA A 123 -10.25 3.52 -4.95
C ALA A 123 -9.48 2.26 -4.51
N PHE A 124 -10.15 1.38 -3.77
CA PHE A 124 -9.59 0.12 -3.26
C PHE A 124 -9.77 -1.01 -4.27
N ASN A 125 -10.85 -1.02 -5.05
CA ASN A 125 -11.18 -2.08 -6.01
C ASN A 125 -10.16 -2.27 -7.16
N HIS A 126 -9.22 -1.34 -7.33
CA HIS A 126 -8.17 -1.42 -8.35
C HIS A 126 -6.78 -1.71 -7.78
N LEU A 127 -6.69 -2.03 -6.48
CA LEU A 127 -5.46 -2.49 -5.83
C LEU A 127 -5.21 -3.97 -6.16
N ASP A 128 -4.04 -4.46 -5.78
CA ASP A 128 -3.75 -5.88 -5.88
C ASP A 128 -4.73 -6.69 -5.02
N HIS A 129 -5.21 -7.82 -5.56
CA HIS A 129 -6.27 -8.63 -4.96
C HIS A 129 -5.97 -9.01 -3.49
N VAL A 130 -4.69 -9.21 -3.14
CA VAL A 130 -4.28 -9.49 -1.75
C VAL A 130 -4.56 -8.31 -0.81
N VAL A 131 -4.32 -7.08 -1.26
CA VAL A 131 -4.56 -5.86 -0.47
C VAL A 131 -6.06 -5.58 -0.36
N ILE A 132 -6.83 -5.82 -1.44
CA ILE A 132 -8.29 -5.72 -1.40
C ILE A 132 -8.88 -6.59 -0.28
N ARG A 133 -8.46 -7.87 -0.21
CA ARG A 133 -8.94 -8.78 0.83
C ARG A 133 -8.60 -8.33 2.24
N LEU A 134 -7.43 -7.72 2.45
CA LEU A 134 -7.04 -7.16 3.75
C LEU A 134 -7.86 -5.91 4.07
N SER A 135 -8.11 -5.04 3.09
CA SER A 135 -8.91 -3.83 3.29
C SER A 135 -10.33 -4.14 3.78
N TRP A 136 -10.95 -5.21 3.29
CA TRP A 136 -12.30 -5.61 3.72
C TRP A 136 -12.40 -6.07 5.18
N LYS A 137 -11.26 -6.38 5.81
CA LYS A 137 -11.18 -6.80 7.20
C LYS A 137 -10.89 -5.63 8.16
N LEU A 138 -10.72 -4.42 7.65
CA LEU A 138 -10.55 -3.24 8.51
C LEU A 138 -11.86 -2.87 9.22
N PRO A 139 -11.82 -2.35 10.46
CA PRO A 139 -10.64 -2.13 11.28
C PRO A 139 -10.21 -3.35 12.14
N THR A 140 -10.93 -4.47 12.06
CA THR A 140 -10.77 -5.61 12.98
C THR A 140 -9.60 -6.54 12.65
N GLY A 141 -9.09 -6.52 11.42
CA GLY A 141 -8.09 -7.50 10.98
C GLY A 141 -8.66 -8.92 10.94
N ASP A 142 -7.86 -9.92 11.33
CA ASP A 142 -8.26 -11.34 11.41
C ASP A 142 -8.99 -11.72 12.73
N LEU A 143 -9.38 -10.75 13.56
CA LEU A 143 -10.10 -10.98 14.84
C LEU A 143 -11.53 -11.49 14.64
#